data_AF-A0A3B6C3P3-F1
#
_entry.id   AF-A0A3B6C3P3-F1
#
_cell.length_a   1.000
_cell.length_b   1.000
_cell.length_c   1.000
_cell.angle_alpha   90.00
_cell.angle_beta   90.00
_cell.angle_gamma   90.00
#
_symmetry.space_group_name_H-M   'P 1'
#
loop_
_entity.id
_entity.type
_entity.pdbx_description
1 polymer ?
#
loop_
_entity_poly.entity_id
_entity_poly.type
_entity_poly.pdbx_seq_one_letter_code
_entity_poly.pdbx_strand_id
1 'polypeptide(L)' 'MRTTFKDVLRTTDPVPLPKATTSEILAVVELIPELAEADMLRSYRKLILNERLPEALIELPMHMRTVWLLLLP' A
#
# COMPACT_ATOMS: atom_id res chain seq x y z
N MET A 1 -22.34 -17.46 15.19
CA MET A 1 -21.47 -18.66 15.23
C MET A 1 -20.03 -18.20 15.09
N ARG A 2 -19.13 -18.56 16.00
CA ARG A 2 -17.70 -18.21 15.93
C ARG A 2 -16.98 -19.32 15.16
N THR A 3 -16.52 -19.02 13.95
CA THR A 3 -15.62 -19.93 13.21
C THR A 3 -14.32 -20.04 14.00
N THR A 4 -13.89 -21.26 14.31
CA THR A 4 -12.64 -21.43 15.08
C THR A 4 -11.45 -21.31 14.14
N PHE A 5 -10.31 -20.84 14.65
CA PHE A 5 -9.06 -20.72 13.87
C PHE A 5 -8.67 -22.04 13.20
N LYS A 6 -9.06 -23.17 13.81
CA LYS A 6 -8.86 -24.52 13.30
C LYS A 6 -9.72 -24.85 12.08
N ASP A 7 -10.90 -24.24 11.95
CA ASP A 7 -11.76 -24.38 10.76
C ASP A 7 -11.17 -23.60 9.58
N VAL A 8 -10.62 -22.40 9.83
CA VAL A 8 -9.97 -21.56 8.82
C VAL A 8 -8.75 -22.25 8.18
N LEU A 9 -7.97 -22.99 8.98
CA LEU A 9 -6.79 -23.73 8.47
C LEU A 9 -7.13 -24.97 7.65
N ARG A 10 -8.37 -25.49 7.73
CA ARG A 10 -8.84 -26.65 6.95
C ARG A 10 -9.47 -26.29 5.62
N THR A 11 -9.78 -25.01 5.44
CA THR A 11 -10.41 -24.50 4.23
C THR A 11 -9.34 -24.12 3.21
N THR A 12 -9.40 -24.72 2.03
CA THR A 12 -8.55 -24.38 0.88
C THR A 12 -9.04 -23.13 0.14
N ASP A 13 -10.19 -22.58 0.54
CA ASP A 13 -10.67 -21.32 -0.01
C ASP A 13 -9.66 -20.21 0.30
N PRO A 14 -9.28 -19.39 -0.69
CA PRO A 14 -8.35 -18.30 -0.46
C PRO A 14 -8.96 -17.38 0.61
N VAL A 15 -8.34 -17.39 1.80
CA VAL A 15 -8.61 -16.39 2.82
C VAL A 15 -8.43 -15.04 2.15
N PRO A 16 -9.44 -14.14 2.18
CA PRO A 16 -9.26 -12.80 1.64
C PRO A 16 -8.15 -12.16 2.46
N LEU A 17 -6.94 -12.10 1.89
CA LEU A 17 -5.87 -11.30 2.45
C LEU A 17 -6.44 -9.88 2.54
N PRO A 18 -6.40 -9.22 3.70
CA PRO A 18 -6.84 -7.84 3.79
C PRO A 18 -6.08 -7.06 2.72
N LYS A 19 -6.82 -6.58 1.72
CA LYS A 19 -6.24 -5.73 0.67
C LYS A 19 -5.88 -4.43 1.37
N ALA A 20 -4.63 -4.32 1.80
CA ALA A 20 -4.11 -3.11 2.42
C ALA A 20 -4.48 -1.94 1.51
N THR A 21 -5.14 -0.92 2.05
CA THR A 21 -5.55 0.24 1.26
C THR A 21 -4.30 1.03 0.87
N THR A 22 -4.35 1.76 -0.24
CA THR A 22 -3.23 2.62 -0.67
C THR A 22 -2.86 3.61 0.44
N SER A 23 -3.84 4.15 1.16
CA SER A 23 -3.63 5.00 2.35
C SER A 23 -2.90 4.29 3.50
N GLU A 24 -3.24 3.03 3.81
CA GLU A 24 -2.52 2.25 4.82
C GLU A 24 -1.06 2.03 4.43
N ILE A 25 -0.80 1.76 3.14
CA ILE A 25 0.57 1.61 2.65
C ILE A 25 1.33 2.93 2.86
N LEU A 26 0.75 4.07 2.49
CA LEU A 26 1.39 5.39 2.66
C LEU A 26 1.73 5.65 4.12
N ALA A 27 0.77 5.44 5.02
CA ALA A 27 0.96 5.63 6.45
C ALA A 27 2.09 4.75 7.00
N VAL A 28 2.20 3.50 6.56
CA VAL A 28 3.31 2.62 6.98
C VAL A 28 4.66 3.12 6.48
N VAL A 29 4.75 3.63 5.24
CA VAL A 29 6.03 4.15 4.72
C VAL A 29 6.42 5.46 5.44
N GLU A 30 5.44 6.33 5.75
CA GLU A 30 5.67 7.58 6.50
C GLU A 30 6.16 7.35 7.94
N LEU A 31 5.86 6.20 8.53
CA LEU A 31 6.35 5.84 9.87
C LEU A 31 7.83 5.44 9.91
N ILE A 32 8.49 5.26 8.76
CA ILE A 32 9.91 4.90 8.71
C ILE A 32 10.76 6.16 8.94
N PRO A 33 11.45 6.28 10.09
CA PRO A 33 12.26 7.47 10.36
C PRO A 33 13.45 7.55 9.39
N GLU A 34 13.91 8.78 9.12
CA GLU A 34 15.07 9.09 8.28
C GLU A 34 14.96 8.70 6.79
N LEU A 35 13.80 8.19 6.35
CA LEU A 35 13.56 7.91 4.94
C LEU A 35 13.33 9.21 4.18
N ALA A 36 14.20 9.52 3.23
CA ALA A 36 14.04 10.69 2.37
C ALA A 36 12.71 10.61 1.60
N GLU A 37 12.06 11.76 1.38
CA GLU A 37 10.75 11.82 0.71
C GLU A 37 10.76 11.11 -0.66
N ALA A 38 11.84 11.27 -1.44
CA ALA A 38 11.99 10.60 -2.72
C ALA A 38 12.05 9.06 -2.59
N ASP A 39 12.71 8.55 -1.55
CA ASP A 39 12.83 7.11 -1.31
C ASP A 39 11.55 6.53 -0.72
N MET A 40 10.84 7.30 0.12
CA MET A 40 9.49 7.02 0.59
C MET A 40 8.53 6.87 -0.61
N LEU A 41 8.53 7.85 -1.52
CA LEU A 41 7.67 7.84 -2.71
C LEU A 41 7.98 6.68 -3.67
N ARG A 42 9.26 6.33 -3.85
CA ARG A 42 9.65 5.12 -4.61
C ARG A 42 9.16 3.84 -3.93
N SER A 43 9.29 3.76 -2.60
CA SER A 43 8.89 2.58 -1.82
C SER A 43 7.38 2.41 -1.82
N TYR A 44 6.64 3.49 -1.60
CA TYR A 44 5.19 3.57 -1.73
C TYR A 44 4.72 3.02 -3.08
N ARG A 45 5.35 3.47 -4.17
CA ARG A 45 5.04 2.96 -5.52
C ARG A 45 5.29 1.47 -5.69
N LYS A 46 6.39 0.93 -5.15
CA LYS A 46 6.73 -0.50 -5.25
C LYS A 46 5.75 -1.40 -4.49
N LEU A 47 5.16 -0.88 -3.42
CA LEU A 47 4.20 -1.61 -2.59
C LEU A 47 2.78 -1.59 -3.17
N ILE A 48 2.51 -0.70 -4.13
CA ILE A 48 1.20 -0.56 -4.78
C ILE A 48 1.16 -1.40 -6.05
N LEU A 49 0.05 -2.13 -6.23
CA LEU A 49 -0.24 -2.83 -7.48
C LEU A 49 -0.57 -1.83 -8.59
N ASN A 50 -0.15 -2.12 -9.83
CA ASN A 50 -0.35 -1.22 -10.98
C ASN A 50 -1.80 -0.76 -11.17
N GLU A 51 -2.77 -1.63 -10.90
CA GLU A 51 -4.21 -1.33 -11.00
C GLU A 51 -4.69 -0.26 -9.99
N ARG A 52 -3.94 -0.06 -8.89
CA ARG A 52 -4.23 0.90 -7.82
C ARG A 52 -3.34 2.14 -7.86
N LEU A 53 -2.45 2.25 -8.85
CA LEU A 53 -1.63 3.46 -9.04
C LEU A 53 -2.46 4.74 -9.22
N PRO A 54 -3.59 4.74 -9.97
CA PRO A 54 -4.42 5.93 -10.10
C PRO A 54 -5.07 6.34 -8.77
N GLU A 55 -5.53 5.36 -7.98
CA GLU A 55 -6.11 5.56 -6.64
C GLU A 55 -5.05 6.15 -5.70
N ALA A 56 -3.86 5.54 -5.67
CA ALA A 56 -2.72 6.00 -4.88
C ALA A 56 -2.28 7.44 -5.22
N LEU A 57 -2.36 7.83 -6.50
CA LEU A 57 -2.04 9.20 -6.94
C LEU A 57 -3.02 10.22 -6.36
N ILE A 58 -4.31 9.88 -6.29
CA ILE A 58 -5.35 10.77 -5.76
C ILE A 58 -5.22 10.91 -4.24
N GLU A 59 -4.80 9.85 -3.55
CA GLU A 59 -4.61 9.87 -2.10
C GLU A 59 -3.35 10.62 -1.65
N LEU A 60 -2.32 10.68 -2.50
CA LEU A 60 -1.11 11.45 -2.22
C LEU A 60 -1.41 12.96 -2.10
N PRO A 61 -0.73 13.69 -1.19
CA PRO A 61 -0.77 15.15 -1.14
C PRO A 61 -0.35 15.79 -2.46
N MET A 62 -1.01 16.88 -2.87
CA MET A 62 -0.78 17.52 -4.18
C MET A 62 0.70 17.85 -4.46
N HIS A 63 1.45 18.29 -3.45
CA HIS A 63 2.87 18.62 -3.59
C HIS A 63 3.75 17.39 -3.89
N MET A 64 3.38 16.21 -3.38
CA MET A 64 4.09 14.95 -3.60
C MET A 64 3.72 14.29 -4.92
N ARG A 65 2.52 14.54 -5.46
CA ARG A 65 2.07 13.93 -6.73
C ARG A 65 3.02 14.23 -7.89
N THR A 66 3.48 15.47 -8.00
CA THR A 66 4.41 15.87 -9.06
C THR A 66 5.76 15.18 -8.89
N VAL A 67 6.30 15.14 -7.67
CA VAL A 67 7.57 14.44 -7.37
C VAL A 67 7.46 12.94 -7.67
N TRP A 68 6.34 12.33 -7.29
CA TRP A 68 6.06 10.92 -7.54
C TRP A 68 5.94 10.57 -9.03
N LEU A 69 5.34 11.45 -9.83
CA LEU A 69 5.30 11.31 -11.28
C LEU A 69 6.67 11.52 -11.92
N LEU A 70 7.48 12.46 -11.43
CA LEU A 70 8.84 12.69 -11.93
C LEU A 70 9.83 11.58 -11.56
N LEU A 71 9.48 10.72 -10.60
CA LEU A 71 10.20 9.49 -10.27
C LEU A 71 9.92 8.35 -11.28
N LEU A 72 9.13 8.60 -12.35
CA LEU A 72 9.00 7.69 -13.50
C LEU A 72 10.37 7.58 -14.22
N PRO A 73 10.87 6.36 -14.48
CA PRO A 73 11.98 6.18 -15.41
C PRO A 73 11.60 6.56 -16.84
#